data_AF-A0A956Q471-F1
#
_entry.id   AF-A0A956Q471-F1
#
_cell.length_a   1.000
_cell.length_b   1.000
_cell.length_c   1.000
_cell.angle_alpha   90.00
_cell.angle_beta   90.00
_cell.angle_gamma   90.00
#
_symmetry.space_group_name_H-M   'P 1'
#
loop_
_entity.id
_entity.type
_entity.pdbx_description
1 polymer ?
#
loop_
_entity_poly.entity_id
_entity_poly.type
_entity_poly.pdbx_seq_one_letter_code
_entity_poly.pdbx_strand_id
1 'polypeptide(L)'
;MSQPKITDEKLVIKGAVPLKGELSISGAKNSVLKVMAAALLTHETVEIHNVPHLSDVSVMASVLEDLGAHVEHLGNVMRINAAHINNTKASYELVSKMRASFIVLGALLGRCGEALVPLPGGCSIGKRSVDLHIRGLQALGAELKLDQGYVDATCAKLIGREIMLDVPSVGATENLLLAATL
;
A
#
# COMPACT_ATOMS: atom_id res chain seq x y z
N MET A 1 14.73 -39.61 0.34
CA MET A 1 13.35 -39.08 0.45
C MET A 1 13.32 -38.09 1.60
N SER A 2 13.42 -36.80 1.28
CA SER A 2 13.37 -35.71 2.26
C SER A 2 11.92 -35.53 2.72
N GLN A 3 11.68 -35.66 4.02
CA GLN A 3 10.39 -35.31 4.61
C GLN A 3 10.11 -33.80 4.41
N PRO A 4 8.85 -33.39 4.16
CA PRO A 4 8.51 -31.99 4.06
C PRO A 4 8.68 -31.30 5.42
N LYS A 5 9.44 -30.20 5.46
CA LYS A 5 9.54 -29.31 6.61
C LYS A 5 8.17 -28.64 6.82
N ILE A 6 7.40 -29.09 7.80
CA ILE A 6 6.23 -28.36 8.30
C ILE A 6 6.75 -27.18 9.13
N THR A 7 6.48 -25.95 8.68
CA THR A 7 6.84 -24.68 9.34
C THR A 7 5.73 -24.11 10.23
N ASP A 8 4.75 -24.93 10.64
CA ASP A 8 3.56 -24.43 11.33
C ASP A 8 3.85 -24.05 12.78
N GLU A 9 4.17 -22.77 13.00
CA GLU A 9 4.05 -22.15 14.32
C GLU A 9 2.61 -22.32 14.82
N LYS A 10 2.44 -22.80 16.05
CA LYS A 10 1.13 -23.06 16.64
C LYS A 10 0.98 -22.26 17.93
N LEU A 11 -0.14 -21.56 18.06
CA LEU A 11 -0.57 -20.98 19.33
C LEU A 11 -1.32 -22.05 20.13
N VAL A 12 -0.70 -22.55 21.21
CA VAL A 12 -1.34 -23.50 22.13
C VAL A 12 -1.96 -22.73 23.29
N ILE A 13 -3.30 -22.65 23.32
CA ILE A 13 -4.05 -21.92 24.34
C ILE A 13 -4.58 -22.93 25.38
N LYS A 14 -4.28 -22.68 26.66
CA LYS A 14 -4.86 -23.44 27.79
C LYS A 14 -5.93 -22.58 28.47
N GLY A 15 -7.17 -23.08 28.46
CA GLY A 15 -8.35 -22.31 28.87
C GLY A 15 -8.66 -22.29 30.37
N ALA A 16 -9.84 -21.72 30.66
CA ALA A 16 -10.47 -21.45 31.95
C ALA A 16 -9.85 -20.32 32.83
N VAL A 17 -9.05 -19.43 32.24
CA VAL A 17 -8.47 -18.27 32.94
C VAL A 17 -9.19 -16.97 32.51
N PRO A 18 -9.92 -16.27 33.40
CA PRO A 18 -10.46 -14.94 33.10
C PRO A 18 -9.33 -13.93 32.85
N LEU A 19 -9.43 -13.16 31.77
CA LEU A 19 -8.48 -12.08 31.49
C LEU A 19 -8.67 -10.93 32.49
N LYS A 20 -7.58 -10.48 33.11
CA LYS A 20 -7.54 -9.30 34.00
C LYS A 20 -6.23 -8.55 33.77
N GLY A 21 -6.32 -7.26 33.52
CA GLY A 21 -5.15 -6.39 33.31
C GLY A 21 -5.46 -5.24 32.35
N GLU A 22 -4.42 -4.52 32.00
CA GLU A 22 -4.44 -3.40 31.06
C GLU A 22 -3.50 -3.69 29.89
N LEU A 23 -3.82 -3.18 28.71
CA LEU A 23 -2.97 -3.31 27.53
C LEU A 23 -2.96 -2.02 26.71
N SER A 24 -1.80 -1.67 26.17
CA SER A 24 -1.66 -0.55 25.26
C SER A 24 -1.98 -0.97 23.83
N ILE A 25 -2.78 -0.17 23.13
CA ILE A 25 -3.16 -0.44 21.74
C ILE A 25 -2.12 0.17 20.80
N SER A 26 -1.53 -0.66 19.94
CA SER A 26 -0.61 -0.23 18.89
C SER A 26 -1.33 0.59 17.81
N GLY A 27 -0.57 1.36 17.03
CA GLY A 27 -1.12 2.14 15.92
C GLY A 27 -1.91 1.32 14.89
N ALA A 28 -2.84 1.99 14.22
CA ALA A 28 -3.72 1.36 13.25
C ALA A 28 -2.95 1.00 11.98
N LYS A 29 -2.68 -0.30 11.78
CA LYS A 29 -1.99 -0.85 10.61
C LYS A 29 -2.51 -0.28 9.29
N ASN A 30 -3.84 -0.29 9.08
CA ASN A 30 -4.43 0.18 7.82
C ASN A 30 -4.18 1.67 7.57
N SER A 31 -4.06 2.49 8.62
CA SER A 31 -3.71 3.91 8.47
C SER A 31 -2.23 4.08 8.13
N VAL A 32 -1.35 3.39 8.87
CA VAL A 32 0.10 3.47 8.68
C VAL A 32 0.48 3.12 7.24
N LEU A 33 -0.09 2.07 6.65
CA LEU A 33 0.20 1.69 5.26
C LEU A 33 -0.10 2.81 4.25
N LYS A 34 -1.11 3.65 4.50
CA LYS A 34 -1.48 4.77 3.61
C LYS A 34 -0.57 5.97 3.81
N VAL A 35 -0.23 6.25 5.07
CA VAL A 35 0.74 7.32 5.40
C VAL A 35 2.12 6.97 4.83
N MET A 36 2.52 5.70 4.89
CA MET A 36 3.76 5.21 4.25
C MET A 36 3.76 5.48 2.74
N ALA A 37 2.67 5.17 2.04
CA ALA A 37 2.56 5.47 0.61
C ALA A 37 2.50 6.97 0.32
N ALA A 38 1.87 7.77 1.18
CA ALA A 38 1.82 9.22 1.06
C ALA A 38 3.20 9.88 1.15
N ALA A 39 4.16 9.25 1.84
CA ALA A 39 5.54 9.75 1.89
C ALA A 39 6.21 9.83 0.51
N LEU A 40 5.73 9.09 -0.49
CA LEU A 40 6.20 9.20 -1.88
C LEU A 40 5.87 10.56 -2.53
N LEU A 41 4.89 11.30 -2.01
CA LEU A 41 4.42 12.55 -2.60
C LEU A 41 5.36 13.75 -2.35
N THR A 42 6.35 13.60 -1.47
CA THR A 42 7.29 14.68 -1.09
C THR A 42 8.74 14.27 -1.27
N HIS A 43 9.64 15.25 -1.39
CA HIS A 43 11.10 15.02 -1.33
C HIS A 43 11.63 15.06 0.12
N GLU A 44 10.82 15.55 1.06
CA GLU A 44 11.22 15.68 2.46
C GLU A 44 11.17 14.33 3.18
N THR A 45 11.94 14.20 4.27
CA THR A 45 11.83 13.03 5.13
C THR A 45 10.55 13.11 5.95
N VAL A 46 9.70 12.09 5.82
CA VAL A 46 8.47 11.94 6.59
C VAL A 46 8.73 11.02 7.79
N GLU A 47 8.44 11.50 8.99
CA GLU A 47 8.51 10.71 10.23
C GLU A 47 7.11 10.28 10.67
N ILE A 48 6.89 8.97 10.81
CA ILE A 48 5.63 8.35 11.21
C ILE A 48 5.81 7.74 12.59
N HIS A 49 5.04 8.22 13.57
CA HIS A 49 5.06 7.70 14.93
C HIS A 49 3.99 6.61 15.14
N ASN A 50 4.18 5.80 16.19
CA ASN A 50 3.26 4.72 16.59
C ASN A 50 3.05 3.67 15.49
N VAL A 51 4.12 3.33 14.77
CA VAL A 51 4.12 2.30 13.73
C VAL A 51 4.11 0.92 14.39
N PRO A 52 3.13 0.05 14.10
CA PRO A 52 3.08 -1.30 14.67
C PRO A 52 4.07 -2.24 13.96
N HIS A 53 4.67 -3.17 14.71
CA HIS A 53 5.56 -4.19 14.17
C HIS A 53 4.76 -5.35 13.56
N LEU A 54 4.39 -5.24 12.29
CA LEU A 54 3.57 -6.22 11.57
C LEU A 54 4.18 -6.55 10.21
N SER A 55 3.94 -7.77 9.72
CA SER A 55 4.43 -8.23 8.40
C SER A 55 4.03 -7.31 7.26
N ASP A 56 2.79 -6.81 7.26
CA ASP A 56 2.28 -5.88 6.24
C ASP A 56 3.10 -4.59 6.19
N VAL A 57 3.53 -4.08 7.36
CA VAL A 57 4.34 -2.86 7.46
C VAL A 57 5.74 -3.12 6.88
N SER A 58 6.33 -4.26 7.20
CA SER A 58 7.62 -4.67 6.61
C SER A 58 7.53 -4.86 5.10
N VAL A 59 6.46 -5.47 4.59
CA VAL A 59 6.24 -5.62 3.14
C VAL A 59 6.09 -4.26 2.46
N MET A 60 5.33 -3.33 3.07
CA MET A 60 5.21 -1.98 2.51
C MET A 60 6.56 -1.24 2.50
N ALA A 61 7.36 -1.36 3.57
CA ALA A 61 8.70 -0.78 3.60
C ALA A 61 9.54 -1.29 2.42
N SER A 62 9.56 -2.61 2.19
CA SER A 62 10.25 -3.19 1.04
C SER A 62 9.71 -2.72 -0.31
N VAL A 63 8.39 -2.49 -0.45
CA VAL A 63 7.81 -1.92 -1.68
C VAL A 63 8.35 -0.51 -1.91
N LEU A 64 8.43 0.33 -0.87
CA LEU A 64 8.95 1.69 -0.99
C LEU A 64 10.44 1.71 -1.31
N GLU A 65 11.22 0.80 -0.70
CA GLU A 65 12.65 0.62 -1.00
C GLU A 65 12.89 0.19 -2.45
N ASP A 66 12.07 -0.72 -2.99
CA ASP A 66 12.12 -1.17 -4.39
C ASP A 66 11.79 -0.04 -5.40
N LEU A 67 11.04 0.97 -4.96
CA LEU A 67 10.77 2.20 -5.73
C LEU A 67 11.89 3.26 -5.59
N GLY A 68 12.90 2.98 -4.75
CA GLY A 68 14.05 3.85 -4.53
C GLY A 68 13.94 4.79 -3.32
N ALA A 69 12.91 4.63 -2.47
CA ALA A 69 12.84 5.38 -1.21
C ALA A 69 13.79 4.79 -0.16
N HIS A 70 14.30 5.63 0.75
CA HIS A 70 15.02 5.17 1.92
C HIS A 70 14.07 5.04 3.10
N VAL A 71 14.02 3.85 3.72
CA VAL A 71 13.14 3.56 4.86
C VAL A 71 13.98 3.15 6.07
N GLU A 72 13.83 3.85 7.18
CA GLU A 72 14.51 3.56 8.44
C GLU A 72 13.49 3.26 9.54
N HIS A 73 13.68 2.16 10.27
CA HIS A 73 12.84 1.76 11.40
C HIS A 73 13.57 2.00 12.72
N LEU A 74 13.01 2.86 13.57
CA LEU A 74 13.54 3.28 14.87
C LEU A 74 12.52 2.96 15.96
N GLY A 75 12.43 1.69 16.34
CA GLY A 75 11.40 1.22 17.28
C GLY A 75 9.99 1.40 16.68
N ASN A 76 9.14 2.17 17.34
CA ASN A 76 7.78 2.49 16.88
C ASN A 76 7.72 3.75 15.98
N VAL A 77 8.87 4.27 15.56
CA VAL A 77 8.98 5.39 14.62
C VAL A 77 9.56 4.89 13.30
N MET A 78 9.01 5.34 12.20
CA MET A 78 9.53 5.05 10.85
C MET A 78 9.85 6.37 10.14
N ARG A 79 11.02 6.44 9.51
CA ARG A 79 11.40 7.55 8.64
C ARG A 79 11.45 7.09 7.20
N ILE A 80 10.82 7.86 6.32
CA ILE A 80 10.79 7.57 4.88
C ILE A 80 11.27 8.82 4.14
N ASN A 81 12.27 8.66 3.29
CA ASN A 81 12.70 9.71 2.36
C ASN A 81 12.54 9.23 0.92
N ALA A 82 11.71 9.91 0.15
CA ALA A 82 11.42 9.60 -1.25
C ALA A 82 12.00 10.64 -2.23
N ALA A 83 13.04 11.37 -1.83
CA ALA A 83 13.66 12.40 -2.67
C ALA A 83 14.23 11.85 -3.98
N HIS A 84 14.70 10.60 -3.96
CA HIS A 84 15.47 9.95 -5.02
C HIS A 84 14.78 8.70 -5.59
N ILE A 85 13.44 8.67 -5.59
CA ILE A 85 12.71 7.62 -6.30
C ILE A 85 13.18 7.56 -7.75
N ASN A 86 13.51 6.36 -8.21
CA ASN A 86 14.13 6.12 -9.51
C ASN A 86 13.42 5.04 -10.32
N ASN A 87 12.32 4.51 -9.77
CA ASN A 87 11.55 3.44 -10.34
C ASN A 87 10.06 3.67 -10.07
N THR A 88 9.24 3.54 -11.10
CA THR A 88 7.77 3.68 -11.06
C THR A 88 7.07 2.33 -11.23
N LYS A 89 7.84 1.24 -11.33
CA LYS A 89 7.37 -0.14 -11.42
C LYS A 89 7.48 -0.86 -10.08
N ALA A 90 6.35 -1.18 -9.47
CA ALA A 90 6.31 -1.94 -8.24
C ALA A 90 6.53 -3.45 -8.49
N SER A 91 7.36 -4.10 -7.67
CA SER A 91 7.62 -5.54 -7.75
C SER A 91 6.36 -6.40 -7.58
N TYR A 92 6.13 -7.30 -8.54
CA TYR A 92 5.06 -8.31 -8.47
C TYR A 92 5.17 -9.18 -7.22
N GLU A 93 6.38 -9.58 -6.84
CA GLU A 93 6.58 -10.46 -5.69
C GLU A 93 6.13 -9.78 -4.39
N LEU A 94 6.37 -8.48 -4.25
CA LEU A 94 5.99 -7.74 -3.05
C LEU A 94 4.50 -7.37 -3.05
N VAL A 95 3.99 -6.90 -4.20
CA VAL A 95 2.59 -6.45 -4.32
C VAL A 95 1.60 -7.63 -4.19
N SER A 96 1.96 -8.79 -4.72
CA SER A 96 1.14 -10.01 -4.60
C SER A 96 1.05 -10.54 -3.17
N LYS A 97 2.06 -10.28 -2.31
CA LYS A 97 2.04 -10.64 -0.88
C LYS A 97 1.03 -9.81 -0.08
N MET A 98 0.75 -8.57 -0.49
CA MET A 98 -0.13 -7.68 0.26
C MET A 98 -0.95 -6.79 -0.67
N ARG A 99 -2.26 -7.07 -0.77
CA ARG A 99 -3.21 -6.27 -1.59
C ARG A 99 -3.19 -4.76 -1.28
N ALA A 100 -2.91 -4.37 -0.04
CA ALA A 100 -2.88 -2.96 0.36
C ALA A 100 -1.76 -2.17 -0.34
N SER A 101 -0.74 -2.84 -0.89
CA SER A 101 0.37 -2.22 -1.64
C SER A 101 -0.11 -1.47 -2.89
N PHE A 102 -1.27 -1.83 -3.44
CA PHE A 102 -1.85 -1.17 -4.61
C PHE A 102 -2.09 0.34 -4.42
N ILE A 103 -2.08 0.83 -3.17
CA ILE A 103 -2.17 2.26 -2.85
C ILE A 103 -1.01 3.09 -3.43
N VAL A 104 0.16 2.49 -3.71
CA VAL A 104 1.29 3.23 -4.31
C VAL A 104 0.98 3.72 -5.72
N LEU A 105 -0.02 3.13 -6.40
CA LEU A 105 -0.46 3.56 -7.73
C LEU A 105 -0.82 5.05 -7.78
N GLY A 106 -1.66 5.51 -6.86
CA GLY A 106 -2.10 6.91 -6.82
C GLY A 106 -0.97 7.85 -6.46
N ALA A 107 -0.12 7.46 -5.50
CA ALA A 107 1.02 8.26 -5.09
C ALA A 107 2.06 8.43 -6.20
N LEU A 108 2.44 7.33 -6.87
CA LEU A 108 3.38 7.35 -8.00
C LEU A 108 2.81 8.12 -9.19
N LEU A 109 1.54 7.91 -9.52
CA LEU A 109 0.92 8.62 -10.65
C LEU A 109 0.82 10.12 -10.39
N GLY A 110 0.45 10.55 -9.19
CA GLY A 110 0.44 11.97 -8.82
C GLY A 110 1.82 12.60 -8.77
N ARG A 111 2.83 11.82 -8.35
CA ARG A 111 4.21 12.32 -8.17
C ARG A 111 5.03 12.32 -9.46
N CYS A 112 4.99 11.22 -10.19
CA CYS A 112 5.87 10.93 -11.32
C CYS A 112 5.16 11.05 -12.67
N GLY A 113 3.82 11.12 -12.69
CA GLY A 113 3.03 11.08 -13.92
C GLY A 113 2.93 9.69 -14.55
N GLU A 114 3.55 8.68 -13.96
CA GLU A 114 3.49 7.29 -14.43
C GLU A 114 3.62 6.30 -13.26
N ALA A 115 3.02 5.12 -13.43
CA ALA A 115 3.07 4.03 -12.47
C ALA A 115 2.75 2.69 -13.14
N LEU A 116 3.57 1.67 -12.89
CA LEU A 116 3.33 0.30 -13.34
C LEU A 116 3.17 -0.61 -12.12
N VAL A 117 1.93 -0.90 -11.74
CA VAL A 117 1.62 -1.61 -10.49
C VAL A 117 0.89 -2.93 -10.78
N PRO A 118 1.37 -4.08 -10.27
CA PRO A 118 0.68 -5.35 -10.38
C PRO A 118 -0.75 -5.29 -9.85
N LEU A 119 -1.66 -5.98 -10.52
CA LEU A 119 -2.99 -6.21 -9.98
C LEU A 119 -2.86 -7.00 -8.68
N PRO A 120 -3.52 -6.56 -7.59
CA PRO A 120 -3.56 -7.36 -6.38
C PRO A 120 -4.26 -8.69 -6.69
N GLY A 121 -3.65 -9.79 -6.27
CA GLY A 121 -4.15 -11.14 -6.52
C GLY A 121 -5.56 -11.39 -5.96
N GLY A 122 -6.09 -12.58 -6.29
CA GLY A 122 -7.37 -13.07 -5.77
C GLY A 122 -7.37 -13.15 -4.26
N CYS A 123 -8.41 -12.61 -3.62
CA CYS A 123 -8.57 -12.66 -2.16
C CYS A 123 -9.58 -13.74 -1.80
N SER A 124 -9.22 -14.67 -0.92
CA SER A 124 -10.08 -15.78 -0.46
C SER A 124 -11.36 -15.31 0.26
N ILE A 125 -11.41 -14.02 0.64
CA ILE A 125 -12.53 -13.39 1.34
C ILE A 125 -13.64 -12.97 0.36
N GLY A 126 -13.33 -12.78 -0.94
CA GLY A 126 -14.30 -12.42 -1.97
C GLY A 126 -13.73 -11.58 -3.12
N LYS A 127 -14.57 -11.31 -4.14
CA LYS A 127 -14.20 -10.43 -5.27
C LYS A 127 -14.04 -8.99 -4.77
N ARG A 128 -12.79 -8.55 -4.65
CA ARG A 128 -12.44 -7.15 -4.43
C ARG A 128 -11.87 -6.64 -5.75
N SER A 129 -12.69 -5.96 -6.53
CA SER A 129 -12.23 -5.38 -7.79
C SER A 129 -11.42 -4.10 -7.54
N VAL A 130 -10.58 -3.72 -8.50
CA VAL A 130 -9.87 -2.43 -8.53
C VAL A 130 -10.53 -1.41 -9.45
N ASP A 131 -11.69 -1.74 -10.06
CA ASP A 131 -12.36 -0.92 -11.07
C ASP A 131 -12.64 0.52 -10.61
N LEU A 132 -12.93 0.73 -9.32
CA LEU A 132 -13.16 2.07 -8.77
C LEU A 132 -11.90 2.93 -8.74
N HIS A 133 -10.74 2.31 -8.49
CA HIS A 133 -9.46 3.01 -8.57
C HIS A 133 -9.19 3.42 -10.02
N ILE A 134 -9.40 2.50 -10.95
CA ILE A 134 -9.13 2.71 -12.37
C ILE A 134 -10.02 3.82 -12.91
N ARG A 135 -11.35 3.71 -12.74
CA ARG A 135 -12.29 4.72 -13.21
C ARG A 135 -12.05 6.10 -12.58
N GLY A 136 -11.73 6.14 -11.29
CA GLY A 136 -11.46 7.41 -10.62
C GLY A 136 -10.18 8.08 -11.16
N LEU A 137 -9.10 7.32 -11.38
CA LEU A 137 -7.86 7.87 -11.94
C LEU A 137 -8.05 8.30 -13.40
N GLN A 138 -8.82 7.55 -14.19
CA GLN A 138 -9.23 7.94 -15.54
C GLN A 138 -10.03 9.25 -15.54
N ALA A 139 -10.93 9.43 -14.56
CA ALA A 139 -11.67 10.68 -14.41
C ALA A 139 -10.76 11.87 -14.09
N LEU A 140 -9.63 11.64 -13.41
CA LEU A 140 -8.58 12.66 -13.20
C LEU A 140 -7.72 12.91 -14.45
N GLY A 141 -7.97 12.22 -15.57
CA GLY A 141 -7.24 12.42 -16.83
C GLY A 141 -6.08 11.46 -17.06
N ALA A 142 -5.96 10.39 -16.27
CA ALA A 142 -4.94 9.37 -16.50
C ALA A 142 -5.37 8.35 -17.56
N GLU A 143 -4.42 7.90 -18.37
CA GLU A 143 -4.58 6.74 -19.25
C GLU A 143 -4.16 5.48 -18.50
N LEU A 144 -5.04 4.49 -18.42
CA LEU A 144 -4.77 3.23 -17.75
C LEU A 144 -4.98 2.05 -18.70
N LYS A 145 -4.00 1.15 -18.76
CA LYS A 145 -4.06 -0.10 -19.51
C LYS A 145 -3.83 -1.27 -18.56
N LEU A 146 -4.65 -2.30 -18.74
CA LEU A 146 -4.49 -3.58 -18.04
C LEU A 146 -3.76 -4.52 -18.99
N ASP A 147 -2.51 -4.83 -18.69
CA ASP A 147 -1.71 -5.76 -19.49
C ASP A 147 -0.92 -6.73 -18.61
N GLN A 148 -0.91 -8.01 -18.99
CA GLN A 148 -0.17 -9.09 -18.30
C GLN A 148 -0.29 -9.12 -16.76
N GLY A 149 -1.43 -8.70 -16.20
CA GLY A 149 -1.64 -8.67 -14.75
C GLY A 149 -1.10 -7.42 -14.05
N TYR A 150 -0.78 -6.36 -14.81
CA TYR A 150 -0.39 -5.05 -14.32
C TYR A 150 -1.42 -3.98 -14.70
N VAL A 151 -1.43 -2.91 -13.91
CA VAL A 151 -2.02 -1.62 -14.25
C VAL A 151 -0.87 -0.72 -14.68
N ASP A 152 -0.82 -0.42 -15.97
CA ASP A 152 0.06 0.58 -16.57
C ASP A 152 -0.71 1.89 -16.63
N ALA A 153 -0.30 2.87 -15.82
CA ALA A 153 -0.95 4.16 -15.68
C ALA A 153 0.01 5.28 -16.05
N THR A 154 -0.43 6.18 -16.94
CA THR A 154 0.33 7.38 -17.32
C THR A 154 -0.58 8.59 -17.36
N CYS A 155 -0.04 9.77 -17.05
CA CYS A 155 -0.75 11.02 -17.11
C CYS A 155 0.24 12.18 -17.26
N ALA A 156 0.02 13.04 -18.26
CA ALA A 156 0.82 14.26 -18.41
C ALA A 156 0.58 15.23 -17.25
N LYS A 157 -0.68 15.33 -16.81
CA LYS A 157 -1.09 16.14 -15.65
C LYS A 157 -2.46 15.68 -15.17
N LEU A 158 -2.56 15.33 -13.89
CA LEU A 158 -3.85 15.04 -13.27
C LEU A 158 -4.65 16.34 -13.12
N ILE A 159 -5.96 16.25 -13.39
CA ILE A 159 -6.88 17.39 -13.34
C ILE A 159 -7.97 17.06 -12.32
N GLY A 160 -8.13 17.95 -11.33
CA GLY A 160 -9.19 17.83 -10.33
C GLY A 160 -10.58 17.77 -10.96
N ARG A 161 -11.39 16.80 -10.53
CA ARG A 161 -12.76 16.56 -10.98
C ARG A 161 -13.64 16.09 -9.83
N GLU A 162 -14.94 16.23 -9.99
CA GLU A 162 -15.92 15.55 -9.14
C GLU A 162 -15.97 14.07 -9.52
N ILE A 163 -15.76 13.18 -8.55
CA ILE A 163 -15.75 11.74 -8.74
C ILE A 163 -16.75 11.12 -7.77
N MET A 164 -17.79 10.50 -8.31
CA MET A 164 -18.74 9.72 -7.53
C MET A 164 -18.32 8.25 -7.51
N LEU A 165 -18.18 7.68 -6.31
CA LEU A 165 -17.93 6.25 -6.13
C LEU A 165 -19.25 5.51 -5.92
N ASP A 166 -19.51 4.49 -6.74
CA ASP A 166 -20.76 3.70 -6.67
C ASP A 166 -20.95 2.99 -5.32
N VAL A 167 -19.83 2.72 -4.62
CA VAL A 167 -19.81 2.15 -3.27
C VAL A 167 -18.71 2.82 -2.44
N PRO A 168 -18.85 2.89 -1.09
CA PRO A 168 -17.85 3.51 -0.22
C PRO A 168 -16.59 2.64 -0.09
N SER A 169 -15.69 2.74 -1.08
CA SER A 169 -14.45 1.99 -1.13
C SER A 169 -13.31 2.76 -0.47
N VAL A 170 -12.87 2.30 0.71
CA VAL A 170 -11.71 2.86 1.44
C VAL A 170 -10.49 2.99 0.54
N GLY A 171 -10.11 1.89 -0.13
CA GLY A 171 -8.92 1.87 -0.97
C GLY A 171 -9.03 2.82 -2.15
N ALA A 172 -10.19 2.92 -2.80
CA ALA A 172 -10.36 3.82 -3.94
C ALA A 172 -10.29 5.27 -3.48
N THR A 173 -11.01 5.63 -2.41
CA THR A 173 -10.97 6.98 -1.82
C THR A 173 -9.55 7.41 -1.50
N GLU A 174 -8.79 6.58 -0.78
CA GLU A 174 -7.41 6.90 -0.40
C GLU A 174 -6.50 7.05 -1.62
N ASN A 175 -6.61 6.15 -2.60
CA ASN A 175 -5.76 6.18 -3.79
C ASN A 175 -5.99 7.42 -4.65
N LEU A 176 -7.26 7.79 -4.82
CA LEU A 176 -7.66 9.00 -5.54
C LEU A 176 -7.25 10.26 -4.78
N LEU A 177 -7.36 10.24 -3.46
CA LEU A 177 -6.92 11.34 -2.61
C LEU A 177 -5.42 11.58 -2.77
N LEU A 178 -4.59 10.53 -2.71
CA LEU A 178 -3.14 10.67 -2.92
C LEU A 178 -2.82 11.23 -4.32
N ALA A 179 -3.48 10.71 -5.35
CA ALA A 179 -3.27 11.17 -6.72
C ALA A 179 -3.67 12.64 -6.93
N ALA A 180 -4.69 13.13 -6.23
CA ALA A 180 -5.23 14.48 -6.41
C ALA A 180 -4.46 15.58 -5.66
N THR A 181 -3.36 15.26 -4.96
CA THR A 181 -2.64 16.22 -4.10
C THR A 181 -1.66 17.13 -4.85
N LEU A 182 -1.24 16.76 -6.07
CA LEU A 182 -0.24 17.45 -6.90
C LEU A 182 -0.83 17.79 -8.27
#